data_AF-A0A0F9ABV5-F1
#
_entry.id   AF-A0A0F9ABV5-F1
#
_cell.length_a   1.000
_cell.length_b   1.000
_cell.length_c   1.000
_cell.angle_alpha   90.00
_cell.angle_beta   90.00
_cell.angle_gamma   90.00
#
_symmetry.space_group_name_H-M   'P 1'
#
loop_
_entity.id
_entity.type
_entity.pdbx_description
1 polymer ?
#
loop_
_entity_poly.entity_id
_entity_poly.type
_entity_poly.pdbx_seq_one_letter_code
_entity_poly.pdbx_strand_id
1 'polypeptide(L)'
;MTTNGATVGAAEATRKFGTRGLSVWGGRVNEEYLNALMSWPTAARVYKEMQDDSVIGAGLDAVKLPLLAAEFDVVPGGDTPGDEEAATFLWDNMNQMRGQTWRSHVQDMLE
;
A
#
# COMPACT_ATOMS: atom_id res chain seq x y z
N MET A 1 -9.10 -5.25 62.99
CA MET A 1 -9.54 -6.66 62.83
C MET A 1 -10.70 -6.66 61.86
N THR A 2 -10.73 -7.62 60.95
CA THR A 2 -11.70 -7.87 59.86
C THR A 2 -11.42 -7.21 58.50
N THR A 3 -11.08 -8.12 57.59
CA THR A 3 -10.74 -8.07 56.17
C THR A 3 -11.96 -7.95 55.29
N ASN A 4 -11.83 -7.39 54.07
CA ASN A 4 -12.55 -7.75 52.84
C ASN A 4 -12.03 -6.80 51.74
N GLY A 5 -11.56 -7.21 50.58
CA GLY A 5 -11.77 -8.42 49.81
C GLY A 5 -11.76 -7.93 48.37
N ALA A 6 -10.77 -8.37 47.59
CA ALA A 6 -10.58 -7.94 46.21
C ALA A 6 -11.83 -8.25 45.38
N THR A 7 -12.42 -7.22 44.75
CA THR A 7 -13.34 -7.40 43.63
C THR A 7 -12.78 -6.66 42.43
N VAL A 8 -11.93 -7.37 41.69
CA VAL A 8 -11.56 -7.02 40.31
C VAL A 8 -12.83 -7.18 39.48
N GLY A 9 -13.61 -6.10 39.39
CA GLY A 9 -14.91 -6.06 38.74
C GLY A 9 -14.78 -6.00 37.22
N ALA A 10 -14.75 -7.17 36.61
CA ALA A 10 -15.25 -7.53 35.28
C ALA A 10 -15.81 -6.41 34.38
N ALA A 11 -14.95 -5.62 33.73
CA ALA A 11 -15.35 -4.69 32.66
C ALA A 11 -14.47 -4.79 31.40
N GLU A 12 -13.68 -5.85 31.25
CA GLU A 12 -12.84 -6.10 30.07
C GLU A 12 -13.12 -7.48 29.47
N ALA A 13 -14.29 -7.69 28.85
CA ALA A 13 -14.50 -8.90 28.05
C ALA A 13 -15.59 -8.80 26.96
N THR A 14 -16.12 -7.62 26.63
CA THR A 14 -17.19 -7.51 25.62
C THR A 14 -17.07 -6.30 24.69
N ARG A 15 -15.85 -5.80 24.47
CA ARG A 15 -15.60 -4.91 23.33
C ARG A 15 -15.47 -5.76 22.08
N LYS A 16 -16.57 -5.95 21.36
CA LYS A 16 -16.52 -6.56 20.02
C LYS A 16 -15.69 -5.66 19.11
N PHE A 17 -14.51 -6.12 18.72
CA PHE A 17 -13.74 -5.53 17.63
C PHE A 17 -14.02 -6.31 16.35
N GLY A 18 -14.41 -5.57 15.29
CA GLY A 18 -14.54 -6.08 13.93
C GLY A 18 -15.98 -6.35 13.49
N THR A 19 -16.48 -5.51 12.60
CA THR A 19 -17.61 -5.85 11.72
C THR A 19 -17.04 -6.56 10.50
N ARG A 20 -17.58 -7.72 10.12
CA ARG A 20 -17.18 -8.39 8.87
C ARG A 20 -17.77 -7.62 7.69
N GLY A 21 -16.90 -7.04 6.86
CA GLY A 21 -17.25 -6.26 5.66
C GLY A 21 -16.28 -5.09 5.45
N LEU A 22 -16.25 -4.52 4.23
CA LEU A 22 -15.50 -3.31 3.94
C LEU A 22 -16.09 -2.15 4.76
N SER A 23 -15.36 -1.64 5.75
CA SER A 23 -15.80 -0.59 6.69
C SER A 23 -15.73 0.80 6.05
N VAL A 24 -16.42 0.98 4.92
CA VAL A 24 -16.49 2.30 4.26
C VAL A 24 -17.50 3.16 5.00
N TRP A 25 -16.99 4.12 5.79
CA TRP A 25 -17.81 5.21 6.31
C TRP A 25 -17.27 6.53 5.75
N GLY A 26 -18.08 7.23 4.96
CA GLY A 26 -17.70 8.52 4.37
C GLY A 26 -16.58 8.47 3.34
N GLY A 27 -16.41 7.35 2.62
CA GLY A 27 -15.38 7.19 1.58
C GLY A 27 -13.97 6.90 2.11
N ARG A 28 -13.83 6.65 3.42
CA ARG A 28 -12.56 6.19 4.03
C ARG A 28 -12.68 4.71 4.39
N VAL A 29 -11.77 3.91 3.86
CA VAL A 29 -11.60 2.49 4.20
C VAL A 29 -10.87 2.42 5.54
N ASN A 30 -11.54 2.00 6.61
CA ASN A 30 -10.93 1.85 7.93
C ASN A 30 -10.59 0.37 8.17
N GLU A 31 -9.58 -0.13 7.47
CA GLU A 31 -9.03 -1.49 7.66
C GLU A 31 -7.92 -1.53 8.73
N GLU A 32 -7.44 -0.37 9.18
CA GLU A 32 -6.42 -0.26 10.22
C GLU A 32 -7.03 -0.40 11.62
N TYR A 33 -6.58 -1.38 12.38
CA TYR A 33 -7.03 -1.63 13.75
C TYR A 33 -6.21 -0.84 14.77
N LEU A 34 -4.97 -0.46 14.42
CA LEU A 34 -4.10 0.30 15.29
C LEU A 34 -4.46 1.80 15.23
N ASN A 35 -4.99 2.32 16.33
CA ASN A 35 -5.37 3.74 16.44
C ASN A 35 -4.22 4.70 16.08
N ALA A 36 -2.96 4.31 16.33
CA ALA A 36 -1.78 5.11 16.00
C ALA A 36 -1.54 5.29 14.48
N LEU A 37 -2.07 4.38 13.66
CA LEU A 37 -1.95 4.41 12.19
C LEU A 37 -3.28 4.76 11.49
N MET A 38 -4.38 4.91 12.25
CA MET A 38 -5.72 5.10 11.70
C MET A 38 -5.87 6.39 10.87
N SER A 39 -5.08 7.42 11.15
CA SER A 39 -5.07 8.65 10.34
C SER A 39 -3.92 8.64 9.34
N TRP A 40 -4.24 8.83 8.06
CA TRP A 40 -3.26 8.87 6.96
C TRP A 40 -2.04 9.77 7.22
N PRO A 41 -2.16 11.01 7.74
CA PRO A 41 -0.98 11.85 8.01
C PRO A 41 -0.02 11.26 9.07
N THR A 42 -0.56 10.56 10.08
CA THR A 42 0.25 9.91 11.12
C THR A 42 0.92 8.67 10.57
N ALA A 43 0.18 7.84 9.81
CA ALA A 43 0.73 6.65 9.17
C ALA A 43 1.85 7.00 8.18
N ALA A 44 1.66 8.01 7.33
CA ALA A 44 2.66 8.46 6.37
C ALA A 44 3.97 8.91 7.05
N ARG A 45 3.86 9.63 8.18
CA ARG A 45 5.05 10.01 8.96
C ARG A 45 5.77 8.79 9.54
N VAL A 46 5.03 7.87 10.15
CA VAL A 46 5.61 6.67 10.77
C VAL A 46 6.31 5.81 9.71
N TYR A 47 5.69 5.58 8.55
CA TYR A 47 6.33 4.82 7.47
C TYR A 47 7.56 5.51 6.90
N LYS A 48 7.56 6.84 6.81
CA LYS A 48 8.73 7.61 6.39
C LYS A 48 9.88 7.50 7.39
N GLU A 49 9.60 7.59 8.68
CA GLU A 49 10.61 7.38 9.74
C GLU A 49 11.13 5.93 9.73
N MET A 50 10.28 4.95 9.45
CA MET A 50 10.69 3.54 9.30
C MET A 50 11.59 3.32 8.08
N GLN A 51 11.40 4.06 6.99
CA GLN A 51 12.22 3.93 5.79
C GLN A 51 13.68 4.34 6.03
N ASP A 52 13.94 5.25 6.98
CA ASP A 52 15.29 5.67 7.36
C ASP A 52 16.06 4.58 8.15
N ASP A 53 15.37 3.55 8.65
CA ASP A 53 16.01 2.40 9.29
C ASP A 53 16.71 1.51 8.24
N SER A 54 17.95 1.14 8.53
CA SER A 54 18.80 0.38 7.60
C SER A 54 18.25 -1.00 7.21
N VAL A 55 17.51 -1.67 8.09
CA VAL A 55 16.95 -3.01 7.81
C VAL A 55 15.74 -2.88 6.89
N ILE A 56 14.87 -1.92 7.18
CA ILE A 56 13.66 -1.67 6.40
C ILE A 56 14.04 -1.10 5.03
N GLY A 57 14.94 -0.11 4.98
CA GLY A 57 15.45 0.45 3.74
C GLY A 57 16.08 -0.62 2.84
N ALA A 58 16.97 -1.45 3.38
CA ALA A 58 17.56 -2.56 2.62
C ALA A 58 16.51 -3.59 2.16
N GLY A 59 15.49 -3.85 2.98
CA GLY A 59 14.38 -4.74 2.61
C GLY A 59 13.54 -4.19 1.46
N LEU A 60 13.26 -2.88 1.48
CA LEU A 60 12.56 -2.19 0.39
C LEU A 60 13.40 -2.21 -0.89
N ASP A 61 14.71 -1.94 -0.81
CA ASP A 61 15.60 -2.00 -1.98
C ASP A 61 15.67 -3.40 -2.58
N ALA A 62 15.67 -4.44 -1.73
CA ALA A 62 15.64 -5.84 -2.18
C ALA A 62 14.38 -6.18 -2.99
N VAL A 63 13.26 -5.45 -2.80
CA VAL A 63 12.03 -5.60 -3.60
C VAL A 63 12.01 -4.65 -4.80
N LYS A 64 12.45 -3.39 -4.61
CA LYS A 64 12.43 -2.34 -5.64
C LYS A 64 13.38 -2.68 -6.80
N LEU A 65 14.59 -3.14 -6.51
CA LEU A 65 15.60 -3.40 -7.53
C LEU A 65 15.17 -4.47 -8.54
N PRO A 66 14.60 -5.63 -8.15
CA PRO A 66 14.01 -6.58 -9.09
C PRO A 66 12.85 -6.00 -9.90
N LEU A 67 11.96 -5.21 -9.27
CA LEU A 67 10.82 -4.61 -9.96
C LEU A 67 11.27 -3.63 -11.05
N LEU A 68 12.32 -2.84 -10.77
CA LEU A 68 12.95 -1.94 -11.73
C LEU A 68 13.75 -2.69 -12.81
N ALA A 69 14.22 -3.90 -12.54
CA ALA A 69 14.94 -4.72 -13.51
C ALA A 69 14.00 -5.52 -14.43
N ALA A 70 12.72 -5.61 -14.09
CA ALA A 70 11.72 -6.30 -14.90
C ALA A 70 11.52 -5.59 -16.24
N GLU A 71 11.39 -6.39 -17.31
CA GLU A 71 10.98 -5.88 -18.62
C GLU A 71 9.47 -5.66 -18.61
N PHE A 72 9.05 -4.46 -18.99
CA PHE A 72 7.65 -4.12 -19.18
C PHE A 72 7.28 -4.41 -20.63
N ASP A 73 6.14 -5.05 -20.84
CA ASP A 73 5.60 -5.37 -22.16
C ASP A 73 4.11 -5.02 -22.20
N VAL A 74 3.59 -4.74 -23.41
CA VAL A 74 2.18 -4.43 -23.64
C VAL A 74 1.56 -5.56 -24.46
N VAL A 75 0.73 -6.35 -23.78
CA VAL A 75 0.02 -7.48 -24.40
C VAL A 75 -1.35 -7.01 -24.90
N PRO A 76 -1.76 -7.34 -26.14
CA PRO A 76 -3.10 -7.01 -26.63
C PRO A 76 -4.18 -7.69 -25.79
N GLY A 77 -5.31 -7.00 -25.62
CA GLY A 77 -6.43 -7.51 -24.82
C GLY A 77 -7.19 -8.68 -25.48
N GLY A 78 -6.96 -8.92 -26.78
CA GLY A 78 -7.60 -9.95 -27.58
C GLY A 78 -6.94 -10.10 -28.96
N ASP A 79 -7.54 -10.91 -29.83
CA ASP A 79 -7.01 -11.23 -31.16
C ASP A 79 -7.60 -10.34 -32.27
N THR A 80 -8.25 -9.23 -31.92
CA THR A 80 -8.80 -8.33 -32.94
C THR A 80 -7.71 -7.38 -33.46
N PRO A 81 -7.73 -6.99 -34.74
CA PRO A 81 -6.76 -6.01 -35.26
C PRO A 81 -6.76 -4.68 -34.49
N GLY A 82 -7.89 -4.30 -33.90
CA GLY A 82 -7.99 -3.09 -33.07
C GLY A 82 -7.25 -3.23 -31.73
N ASP A 83 -7.19 -4.42 -31.16
CA ASP A 83 -6.46 -4.68 -29.91
C ASP A 83 -4.94 -4.62 -30.14
N GLU A 84 -4.46 -5.10 -31.30
CA GLU A 84 -3.05 -5.00 -31.70
C GLU A 84 -2.62 -3.55 -31.95
N GLU A 85 -3.45 -2.75 -32.62
CA GLU A 85 -3.19 -1.32 -32.83
C GLU A 85 -3.18 -0.55 -31.50
N ALA A 86 -4.11 -0.85 -30.61
CA ALA A 86 -4.17 -0.25 -29.27
C ALA A 86 -2.92 -0.61 -28.43
N ALA A 87 -2.47 -1.87 -28.48
CA ALA A 87 -1.25 -2.30 -27.80
C ALA A 87 -0.02 -1.55 -28.34
N THR A 88 0.10 -1.42 -29.66
CA THR A 88 1.19 -0.69 -30.32
C THR A 88 1.18 0.79 -29.91
N PHE A 89 0.00 1.43 -29.91
CA PHE A 89 -0.16 2.81 -29.49
C PHE A 89 0.31 3.04 -28.03
N LEU A 90 -0.08 2.14 -27.12
CA LEU A 90 0.34 2.21 -25.71
C LEU A 90 1.85 2.01 -25.57
N TRP A 91 2.42 1.03 -26.28
CA TRP A 91 3.87 0.79 -26.30
C TRP A 91 4.66 2.00 -26.76
N ASP A 92 4.21 2.65 -27.83
CA ASP A 92 4.84 3.87 -28.36
C ASP A 92 4.71 5.03 -27.37
N ASN A 93 3.54 5.20 -26.75
CA ASN A 93 3.34 6.24 -25.73
C ASN A 93 4.28 6.06 -24.54
N MET A 94 4.43 4.82 -24.07
CA MET A 94 5.30 4.44 -22.95
C MET A 94 6.78 4.75 -23.25
N ASN A 95 7.24 4.44 -24.47
CA ASN A 95 8.65 4.60 -24.85
C ASN A 95 9.01 6.00 -25.39
N GLN A 96 8.03 6.78 -25.84
CA GLN A 96 8.24 8.10 -26.45
C GLN A 96 7.78 9.26 -25.55
N MET A 97 7.82 9.06 -24.23
CA MET A 97 7.54 10.12 -23.25
C MET A 97 8.56 11.28 -23.37
N ARG A 98 8.07 12.52 -23.35
CA ARG A 98 8.91 13.72 -23.41
C ARG A 98 9.23 14.21 -22.00
N GLY A 99 10.52 14.28 -21.67
CA GLY A 99 11.00 14.83 -20.39
C GLY A 99 11.12 13.83 -19.24
N GLN A 100 10.65 12.59 -19.44
CA GLN A 100 10.83 11.48 -18.49
C GLN A 100 10.88 10.16 -19.27
N THR A 101 11.63 9.16 -18.79
CA THR A 101 11.59 7.80 -19.32
C THR A 101 10.60 6.95 -18.53
N TRP A 102 10.02 5.92 -19.15
CA TRP A 102 9.16 4.97 -18.44
C TRP A 102 9.80 4.43 -17.15
N ARG A 103 11.09 4.08 -17.22
CA ARG A 103 11.86 3.64 -16.05
C ARG A 103 11.90 4.68 -14.92
N SER A 104 12.13 5.96 -15.25
CA SER A 104 12.11 7.03 -14.25
C SER A 104 10.73 7.23 -13.66
N HIS A 105 9.67 7.10 -14.47
CA HIS A 105 8.29 7.18 -13.98
C HIS A 105 7.98 6.06 -12.98
N VAL A 106 8.39 4.82 -13.28
CA VAL A 106 8.23 3.68 -12.37
C VAL A 106 9.06 3.85 -11.10
N GLN A 107 10.25 4.45 -11.20
CA GLN A 107 11.06 4.76 -10.03
C GLN A 107 10.36 5.76 -9.10
N ASP A 108 9.81 6.85 -9.65
CA ASP A 108 9.07 7.84 -8.87
C ASP A 108 7.83 7.26 -8.19
N MET A 109 7.18 6.26 -8.80
CA MET A 109 6.03 5.54 -8.23
C MET A 109 6.42 4.62 -7.05
N LEU A 110 7.68 4.21 -6.97
CA LEU A 110 8.19 3.32 -5.91
C LEU A 110 8.82 4.11 -4.75
N GLU A 111 8.90 5.43 -4.84
CA GLU A 111 9.36 6.32 -3.76
C GLU A 111 8.21 6.83 -2.89
#